data_AF-A0A2A2GQH0-F1
#
_entry.id   AF-A0A2A2GQH0-F1
#
_cell.length_a   1.000
_cell.length_b   1.000
_cell.length_c   1.000
_cell.angle_alpha   90.00
_cell.angle_beta   90.00
_cell.angle_gamma   90.00
#
_symmetry.space_group_name_H-M   'P 1'
#
loop_
_entity.id
_entity.type
_entity.pdbx_description
1 polymer ?
#
loop_
_entity_poly.entity_id
_entity_poly.type
_entity_poly.pdbx_seq_one_letter_code
_entity_poly.pdbx_strand_id
1 'polypeptide(L)'
;MTRVAWSMIFCVAHLWSAPFLEQIQAYFLYKQHAYPQALRMYESLYAQQKLCHNAYNLANVYYKMGIYASAISLYQEGLELPCKDEYYALLWHNLGNALFALGRYVEAYHAFENALRFASNADTQHNLAITRELLEHEKSIAKIITKPKATDSQEFENTTPLVMPQIATPKDLADTHLKPW
;
A
#
# COMPACT_ATOMS: atom_id res chain seq x y z
N MET A 1 -34.45 28.39 -45.05
CA MET A 1 -33.71 28.65 -43.79
C MET A 1 -33.92 27.50 -42.79
N THR A 2 -33.44 26.28 -43.07
CA THR A 2 -33.67 25.13 -42.15
C THR A 2 -32.48 24.16 -42.01
N ARG A 3 -31.35 24.39 -42.67
CA ARG A 3 -30.17 23.49 -42.59
C ARG A 3 -29.23 23.72 -41.40
N VAL A 4 -29.42 24.81 -40.64
CA VAL A 4 -28.52 25.16 -39.52
C VAL A 4 -29.02 24.63 -38.16
N ALA A 5 -30.29 24.23 -38.06
CA ALA A 5 -30.89 23.80 -36.79
C ALA A 5 -30.51 22.36 -36.38
N TRP A 6 -30.18 21.48 -37.32
CA TRP A 6 -29.83 20.08 -37.04
C TRP A 6 -28.39 19.91 -36.55
N SER A 7 -27.49 20.83 -36.91
CA SER A 7 -26.07 20.79 -36.52
C SER A 7 -25.85 21.09 -35.03
N MET A 8 -26.70 21.94 -34.44
CA MET A 8 -26.59 22.29 -33.02
C MET A 8 -27.18 21.22 -32.09
N ILE A 9 -28.12 20.39 -32.57
CA ILE A 9 -28.74 19.32 -31.78
C ILE A 9 -27.81 18.09 -31.66
N PHE A 10 -26.93 17.85 -32.64
CA PHE A 10 -25.95 16.76 -32.59
C PHE A 10 -24.75 17.02 -31.64
N CYS A 11 -24.42 18.28 -31.35
CA CYS A 11 -23.34 18.60 -30.40
C CYS A 11 -23.74 18.40 -28.94
N VAL A 12 -25.03 18.52 -28.60
CA VAL A 12 -25.48 18.43 -27.18
C VAL A 12 -25.67 16.97 -26.74
N ALA A 13 -26.00 16.06 -27.66
CA ALA A 13 -26.22 14.63 -27.33
C ALA A 13 -24.93 13.85 -27.03
N HIS A 14 -23.78 14.27 -27.56
CA HIS A 14 -22.49 13.61 -27.31
C HIS A 14 -21.85 13.99 -25.97
N LEU A 15 -22.26 15.10 -25.36
CA LEU A 15 -21.62 15.61 -24.14
C LEU A 15 -22.15 14.94 -22.87
N TRP A 16 -23.36 14.37 -22.90
CA TRP A 16 -24.01 13.82 -21.69
C TRP A 16 -23.84 12.31 -21.53
N SER A 17 -23.52 11.58 -22.61
CA SER A 17 -23.32 10.12 -22.58
C SER A 17 -21.85 9.71 -22.44
N ALA A 18 -20.90 10.61 -22.73
CA ALA A 18 -19.48 10.30 -22.72
C ALA A 18 -18.92 9.90 -21.35
N PRO A 19 -19.21 10.62 -20.23
CA PRO A 19 -18.63 10.25 -18.93
C PRO A 19 -19.16 8.92 -18.38
N PHE A 20 -20.37 8.52 -18.75
CA PHE A 20 -20.95 7.24 -18.35
C PHE A 20 -20.30 6.07 -19.10
N LEU A 21 -20.09 6.21 -20.42
CA LEU A 21 -19.40 5.20 -21.22
C LEU A 21 -17.93 5.06 -20.80
N GLU A 22 -17.26 6.18 -20.50
CA GLU A 22 -15.89 6.18 -19.99
C GLU A 22 -15.78 5.41 -18.67
N GLN A 23 -16.73 5.58 -17.75
CA GLN A 23 -16.76 4.81 -16.49
C GLN A 23 -16.90 3.31 -16.73
N ILE A 24 -17.81 2.87 -17.60
CA ILE A 24 -17.99 1.46 -17.92
C ILE A 24 -16.72 0.87 -18.54
N GLN A 25 -16.11 1.59 -19.48
CA GLN A 25 -14.88 1.15 -20.12
C GLN A 25 -13.71 1.07 -19.13
N ALA A 26 -13.55 2.08 -18.27
CA ALA A 26 -12.52 2.09 -17.22
C ALA A 26 -12.70 0.91 -16.26
N TYR A 27 -13.95 0.63 -15.86
CA TYR A 27 -14.28 -0.52 -15.03
C TYR A 27 -13.97 -1.86 -15.72
N PHE A 28 -14.31 -2.00 -17.00
CA PHE A 28 -14.03 -3.21 -17.76
C PHE A 28 -12.52 -3.46 -17.90
N LEU A 29 -11.72 -2.41 -18.14
CA LEU A 29 -10.25 -2.50 -18.17
C LEU A 29 -9.68 -2.90 -16.81
N TYR A 30 -10.19 -2.31 -15.73
CA TYR A 30 -9.81 -2.67 -14.36
C TYR A 30 -10.08 -4.15 -14.06
N LYS A 31 -11.26 -4.66 -14.45
CA LYS A 31 -11.62 -6.07 -14.25
C LYS A 31 -10.79 -7.04 -15.10
N GLN A 32 -10.28 -6.59 -16.24
CA GLN A 32 -9.34 -7.35 -17.06
C GLN A 32 -7.88 -7.25 -16.58
N HIS A 33 -7.61 -6.58 -15.46
CA HIS A 33 -6.26 -6.36 -14.94
C HIS A 33 -5.39 -5.48 -15.88
N ALA A 34 -6.02 -4.77 -16.82
CA ALA A 34 -5.38 -3.81 -17.70
C ALA A 34 -5.17 -2.47 -16.95
N TYR A 35 -4.44 -2.51 -15.84
CA TYR A 35 -4.31 -1.40 -14.90
C TYR A 35 -3.70 -0.13 -15.50
N PRO A 36 -2.66 -0.17 -16.37
CA PRO A 36 -2.14 1.05 -16.98
C PRO A 36 -3.16 1.78 -17.86
N GLN A 37 -4.03 1.05 -18.56
CA GLN A 37 -5.11 1.64 -19.36
C GLN A 37 -6.22 2.17 -18.46
N ALA A 38 -6.64 1.38 -17.46
CA ALA A 38 -7.66 1.80 -16.49
C ALA A 38 -7.22 3.05 -15.72
N LEU A 39 -5.94 3.15 -15.35
CA LEU A 39 -5.35 4.28 -14.64
C LEU A 39 -5.60 5.58 -15.40
N ARG A 40 -5.20 5.63 -16.68
CA ARG A 40 -5.38 6.84 -17.51
C ARG A 40 -6.84 7.28 -17.60
N MET A 41 -7.76 6.32 -17.68
CA MET A 41 -9.19 6.63 -17.74
C MET A 41 -9.70 7.17 -16.40
N TYR A 42 -9.35 6.53 -15.29
CA TYR A 42 -9.77 6.99 -13.97
C TYR A 42 -9.10 8.31 -13.55
N GLU A 43 -7.86 8.58 -13.98
CA GLU A 43 -7.22 9.88 -13.81
C GLU A 43 -7.99 10.98 -14.54
N SER A 44 -8.38 10.73 -15.80
CA SER A 44 -9.22 11.66 -16.57
C SER A 44 -10.57 11.89 -15.90
N LEU A 45 -11.28 10.82 -15.51
CA LEU A 45 -12.58 10.91 -14.84
C LEU A 45 -12.49 11.69 -13.52
N TYR A 46 -11.44 11.46 -12.74
CA TYR A 46 -11.21 12.16 -11.49
C TYR A 46 -10.87 13.64 -11.70
N ALA A 47 -10.07 13.97 -12.72
CA ALA A 47 -9.73 15.34 -13.08
C ALA A 47 -10.94 16.13 -13.60
N GLN A 48 -11.85 15.48 -14.34
CA GLN A 48 -13.09 16.10 -14.80
C GLN A 48 -14.03 16.41 -13.63
N GLN A 49 -14.20 15.46 -12.70
CA GLN A 49 -15.08 15.59 -11.55
C GLN A 49 -14.48 14.91 -10.32
N LYS A 50 -14.06 15.75 -9.36
CA LYS A 50 -13.58 15.32 -8.04
C LYS A 50 -14.73 14.81 -7.18
N LEU A 51 -15.15 13.57 -7.44
CA LEU A 51 -16.17 12.84 -6.70
C LEU A 51 -15.54 11.68 -5.95
N CYS A 52 -16.10 11.33 -4.80
CA CYS A 52 -15.49 10.32 -3.96
C CYS A 52 -15.49 8.91 -4.57
N HIS A 53 -16.49 8.56 -5.39
CA HIS A 53 -16.47 7.30 -6.14
C HIS A 53 -15.38 7.27 -7.22
N ASN A 54 -15.05 8.43 -7.83
CA ASN A 54 -13.94 8.54 -8.77
C ASN A 54 -12.59 8.42 -8.03
N ALA A 55 -12.44 9.08 -6.88
CA ALA A 55 -11.27 8.92 -6.01
C ALA A 55 -11.07 7.46 -5.59
N TYR A 56 -12.15 6.81 -5.13
CA TYR A 56 -12.16 5.39 -4.75
C TYR A 56 -11.71 4.48 -5.91
N ASN A 57 -12.26 4.68 -7.11
CA ASN A 57 -11.92 3.86 -8.27
C ASN A 57 -10.47 4.07 -8.72
N LEU A 58 -9.99 5.31 -8.74
CA LEU A 58 -8.60 5.62 -9.07
C LEU A 58 -7.64 5.01 -8.02
N ALA A 59 -7.95 5.15 -6.73
CA ALA A 59 -7.18 4.57 -5.64
C ALA A 59 -7.12 3.04 -5.73
N ASN A 60 -8.22 2.38 -6.12
CA ASN A 60 -8.26 0.93 -6.36
C ASN A 60 -7.28 0.50 -7.46
N VAL A 61 -7.12 1.29 -8.52
CA VAL A 61 -6.12 0.98 -9.56
C VAL A 61 -4.71 1.05 -8.98
N TYR A 62 -4.36 2.13 -8.27
CA TYR A 62 -3.04 2.23 -7.61
C TYR A 62 -2.79 1.09 -6.62
N TYR A 63 -3.82 0.71 -5.84
CA TYR A 63 -3.75 -0.43 -4.93
C TYR A 63 -3.45 -1.74 -5.68
N LYS A 64 -4.15 -2.01 -6.78
CA LYS A 64 -3.91 -3.21 -7.59
C LYS A 64 -2.54 -3.22 -8.27
N MET A 65 -1.97 -2.05 -8.53
CA MET A 65 -0.59 -1.91 -9.02
C MET A 65 0.47 -2.00 -7.91
N GLY A 66 0.07 -2.17 -6.65
CA GLY A 66 0.98 -2.22 -5.50
C GLY A 66 1.53 -0.85 -5.06
N ILE A 67 1.02 0.24 -5.64
CA ILE A 67 1.44 1.62 -5.34
C ILE A 67 0.60 2.13 -4.16
N TYR A 68 0.79 1.51 -2.99
CA TYR A 68 -0.08 1.70 -1.84
C TYR A 68 -0.06 3.13 -1.29
N ALA A 69 1.07 3.85 -1.35
CA ALA A 69 1.16 5.23 -0.88
C ALA A 69 0.24 6.19 -1.66
N SER A 70 0.19 6.06 -2.99
CA SER A 70 -0.74 6.83 -3.83
C SER A 70 -2.18 6.42 -3.58
N ALA A 71 -2.44 5.13 -3.39
CA ALA A 71 -3.78 4.63 -3.04
C ALA A 71 -4.29 5.22 -1.72
N ILE A 72 -3.45 5.23 -0.67
CA ILE A 72 -3.76 5.82 0.64
C ILE A 72 -4.14 7.30 0.50
N SER A 73 -3.33 8.07 -0.23
CA SER A 73 -3.54 9.50 -0.42
C SER A 73 -4.90 9.78 -1.09
N LEU A 74 -5.25 9.00 -2.11
CA LEU A 74 -6.53 9.15 -2.81
C LEU A 74 -7.72 8.62 -2.00
N TYR A 75 -7.57 7.56 -1.20
CA TYR A 75 -8.63 7.16 -0.29
C TYR A 75 -8.90 8.25 0.75
N GLN A 76 -7.85 8.88 1.29
CA GLN A 76 -7.97 10.00 2.23
C GLN A 76 -8.63 11.22 1.57
N GLU A 77 -8.21 11.62 0.37
CA GLU A 77 -8.88 12.70 -0.38
C GLU A 77 -10.35 12.33 -0.66
N GLY A 78 -10.65 11.07 -0.98
CA GLY A 78 -12.01 10.58 -1.15
C GLY A 78 -12.89 10.70 0.10
N LEU A 79 -12.31 10.55 1.30
CA LEU A 79 -13.00 10.71 2.58
C LEU A 79 -13.28 12.17 2.94
N GLU A 80 -12.60 13.13 2.29
CA GLU A 80 -12.85 14.57 2.45
C GLU A 80 -13.95 15.08 1.50
N LEU A 81 -14.36 14.27 0.53
CA LEU A 81 -15.39 14.61 -0.46
C LEU A 81 -16.78 14.14 0.00
N PRO A 82 -17.87 14.87 -0.34
CA PRO A 82 -19.22 14.45 -0.02
C PRO A 82 -19.58 13.09 -0.65
N CYS A 83 -19.94 12.12 0.18
CA CYS A 83 -20.33 10.77 -0.22
C CYS A 83 -21.67 10.33 0.35
N LYS A 84 -22.20 9.24 -0.23
CA LYS A 84 -23.15 8.37 0.47
C LYS A 84 -22.39 7.47 1.45
N ASP A 85 -23.04 7.09 2.55
CA ASP A 85 -22.45 6.26 3.62
C ASP A 85 -21.79 4.96 3.13
N GLU A 86 -22.38 4.32 2.11
CA GLU A 86 -21.80 3.11 1.49
C GLU A 86 -20.38 3.36 0.94
N TYR A 87 -20.14 4.51 0.31
CA TYR A 87 -18.80 4.85 -0.18
C TYR A 87 -17.83 5.18 0.95
N TYR A 88 -18.29 5.78 2.06
CA TYR A 88 -17.44 5.97 3.24
C TYR A 88 -16.96 4.63 3.79
N ALA A 89 -17.85 3.63 3.90
CA ALA A 89 -17.47 2.28 4.33
C ALA A 89 -16.39 1.67 3.41
N LEU A 90 -16.57 1.77 2.09
CA LEU A 90 -15.63 1.23 1.11
C LEU A 90 -14.27 1.96 1.12
N LEU A 91 -14.28 3.29 1.22
CA LEU A 91 -13.06 4.11 1.30
C LEU A 91 -12.24 3.76 2.55
N TRP A 92 -12.89 3.71 3.72
CA TRP A 92 -12.23 3.32 4.96
C TRP A 92 -11.70 1.87 4.93
N HIS A 93 -12.47 0.93 4.37
CA HIS A 93 -12.05 -0.45 4.23
C HIS A 93 -10.79 -0.57 3.36
N ASN A 94 -10.79 0.04 2.18
CA ASN A 94 -9.64 -0.08 1.27
C ASN A 94 -8.44 0.77 1.70
N LEU A 95 -8.67 1.87 2.42
CA LEU A 95 -7.61 2.58 3.15
C LEU A 95 -6.93 1.65 4.16
N GLY A 96 -7.73 0.91 4.95
CA GLY A 96 -7.22 -0.09 5.88
C GLY A 96 -6.39 -1.17 5.18
N ASN A 97 -6.86 -1.70 4.05
CA ASN A 97 -6.12 -2.68 3.26
C ASN A 97 -4.78 -2.12 2.75
N ALA A 98 -4.75 -0.88 2.26
CA ALA A 98 -3.53 -0.25 1.75
C ALA A 98 -2.52 0.05 2.87
N LEU A 99 -2.99 0.49 4.04
CA LEU A 99 -2.17 0.70 5.23
C LEU A 99 -1.61 -0.63 5.76
N PHE A 100 -2.43 -1.67 5.79
CA PHE A 100 -2.02 -3.02 6.17
C PHE A 100 -0.92 -3.56 5.26
N ALA A 101 -1.04 -3.37 3.93
CA ALA A 101 -0.04 -3.78 2.97
C ALA A 101 1.32 -3.07 3.14
N LEU A 102 1.35 -1.89 3.77
CA LEU A 102 2.57 -1.16 4.14
C LEU A 102 3.05 -1.46 5.56
N GLY A 103 2.41 -2.39 6.29
CA GLY A 103 2.76 -2.71 7.68
C GLY A 103 2.32 -1.64 8.70
N ARG A 104 1.49 -0.66 8.29
CA ARG A 104 0.98 0.41 9.17
C ARG A 104 -0.24 -0.09 9.94
N TYR A 105 -0.05 -1.13 10.76
CA TYR A 105 -1.16 -1.88 11.36
C TYR A 105 -2.04 -1.06 12.32
N VAL A 106 -1.47 -0.11 13.07
CA VAL A 106 -2.24 0.76 13.97
C VAL A 106 -3.24 1.60 13.19
N GLU A 107 -2.81 2.18 12.07
CA GLU A 107 -3.66 3.01 11.23
C GLU A 107 -4.67 2.17 10.45
N ALA A 108 -4.26 0.98 9.98
CA ALA A 108 -5.15 0.03 9.35
C ALA A 108 -6.29 -0.39 10.29
N TYR A 109 -5.99 -0.66 11.56
CA TYR A 109 -6.97 -1.00 12.59
C TYR A 109 -8.05 0.07 12.71
N HIS A 110 -7.66 1.34 12.85
CA HIS A 110 -8.60 2.46 12.95
C HIS A 110 -9.41 2.66 11.67
N ALA A 111 -8.79 2.48 10.50
CA ALA A 111 -9.49 2.54 9.22
C ALA A 111 -10.58 1.45 9.12
N PHE A 112 -10.28 0.21 9.49
CA PHE A 112 -11.28 -0.87 9.51
C PHE A 112 -12.38 -0.64 10.56
N GLU A 113 -12.05 -0.14 11.76
CA GLU A 113 -13.08 0.26 12.74
C GLU A 113 -14.02 1.33 12.19
N ASN A 114 -13.47 2.35 11.53
CA ASN A 114 -14.27 3.40 10.91
C ASN A 114 -15.16 2.84 9.79
N ALA A 115 -14.65 1.95 8.94
CA ALA A 115 -15.44 1.30 7.89
C ALA A 115 -16.69 0.60 8.46
N LEU A 116 -16.52 -0.13 9.57
CA LEU A 116 -17.61 -0.87 10.23
C LEU A 116 -18.64 0.03 10.93
N ARG A 117 -18.30 1.29 11.22
CA ARG A 117 -19.28 2.28 11.74
C ARG A 117 -20.27 2.71 10.66
N PHE A 118 -19.85 2.70 9.39
CA PHE A 118 -20.72 3.06 8.26
C PHE A 118 -21.51 1.86 7.74
N ALA A 119 -20.87 0.71 7.59
CA ALA A 119 -21.56 -0.51 7.15
C ALA A 119 -20.89 -1.77 7.71
N SER A 120 -21.71 -2.70 8.21
CA SER A 120 -21.23 -4.02 8.60
C SER A 120 -20.79 -4.81 7.34
N ASN A 121 -19.55 -5.32 7.36
CA ASN A 121 -18.98 -6.08 6.26
C ASN A 121 -18.07 -7.19 6.81
N ALA A 122 -18.31 -8.43 6.38
CA ALA A 122 -17.62 -9.61 6.91
C ALA A 122 -16.11 -9.59 6.62
N ASP A 123 -15.71 -9.19 5.41
CA ASP A 123 -14.29 -9.09 5.02
C ASP A 123 -13.55 -8.06 5.88
N THR A 124 -14.21 -6.93 6.17
CA THR A 124 -13.67 -5.88 7.03
C THR A 124 -13.51 -6.36 8.47
N GLN A 125 -14.49 -7.11 9.00
CA GLN A 125 -14.38 -7.72 10.34
C GLN A 125 -13.22 -8.72 10.41
N HIS A 126 -13.06 -9.54 9.37
CA HIS A 126 -11.96 -10.49 9.26
C HIS A 126 -10.60 -9.78 9.22
N ASN A 127 -10.45 -8.76 8.37
CA ASN A 127 -9.22 -7.98 8.27
C ASN A 127 -8.90 -7.23 9.57
N LEU A 128 -9.91 -6.69 10.26
CA LEU A 128 -9.76 -6.08 11.57
C LEU A 128 -9.24 -7.08 12.61
N ALA A 129 -9.76 -8.32 12.61
CA ALA A 129 -9.31 -9.37 13.52
C ALA A 129 -7.84 -9.74 13.28
N ILE A 130 -7.44 -9.96 12.02
CA ILE A 130 -6.04 -10.22 11.66
C ILE A 130 -5.14 -9.06 12.07
N THR A 131 -5.56 -7.82 11.79
CA THR A 131 -4.78 -6.62 12.14
C THR A 131 -4.60 -6.51 13.66
N ARG A 132 -5.62 -6.85 14.45
CA ARG A 132 -5.53 -6.85 15.92
C ARG A 132 -4.52 -7.88 16.42
N GLU A 133 -4.54 -9.10 15.88
CA GLU A 133 -3.61 -10.16 16.26
C GLU A 133 -2.15 -9.77 15.98
N LEU A 134 -1.88 -9.18 14.81
CA LEU A 134 -0.54 -8.68 14.47
C LEU A 134 -0.05 -7.58 15.42
N LEU A 135 -0.94 -6.64 15.78
CA LEU A 135 -0.60 -5.59 16.75
C LEU A 135 -0.29 -6.14 18.14
N GLU A 136 -1.02 -7.16 18.59
CA GLU A 136 -0.74 -7.83 19.86
C GLU A 136 0.61 -8.56 19.82
N HIS A 137 0.90 -9.23 18.70
CA HIS A 137 2.18 -9.89 18.49
C HIS A 137 3.35 -8.89 18.49
N GLU A 138 3.25 -7.75 17.79
CA GLU A 138 4.27 -6.69 17.79
C GLU A 138 4.52 -6.11 19.19
N LYS A 139 3.45 -5.84 19.95
CA LYS A 139 3.55 -5.38 21.34
C LYS A 139 4.24 -6.43 22.23
N SER A 140 3.94 -7.71 22.02
CA SER A 140 4.55 -8.80 22.79
C SER A 140 6.06 -8.89 22.53
N ILE A 141 6.48 -8.79 21.26
CA ILE A 141 7.89 -8.79 20.86
C ILE A 141 8.60 -7.55 21.42
N ALA A 142 8.01 -6.36 21.27
CA ALA A 142 8.59 -5.14 21.80
C ALA A 142 8.85 -5.26 23.31
N LYS A 143 7.91 -5.82 24.08
CA LYS A 143 8.08 -6.06 25.52
C LYS A 143 9.21 -7.04 25.84
N ILE A 144 9.44 -8.05 25.02
CA ILE A 144 10.55 -9.01 25.18
C ILE A 144 11.89 -8.30 24.94
N ILE A 145 11.97 -7.46 23.90
CA ILE A 145 13.19 -6.72 23.55
C ILE A 145 13.52 -5.65 24.60
N THR A 146 12.51 -4.96 25.14
CA THR A 146 12.71 -3.87 26.11
C THR A 146 12.96 -4.36 27.52
N LYS A 147 12.65 -5.62 27.85
CA LYS A 147 13.10 -6.22 29.11
C LYS A 147 14.63 -6.37 29.01
N PRO A 148 15.43 -5.76 29.90
CA PRO A 148 16.86 -5.97 29.88
C PRO A 148 17.10 -7.47 29.96
N LYS A 149 17.79 -8.02 28.94
CA LYS A 149 18.26 -9.39 28.96
C LYS A 149 19.12 -9.47 30.22
N ALA A 150 18.65 -10.19 31.24
CA ALA A 150 19.46 -10.54 32.39
C ALA A 150 20.65 -11.27 31.80
N THR A 151 21.73 -10.53 31.61
CA THR A 151 23.03 -11.09 31.27
C THR A 151 23.40 -11.75 32.57
N ASP A 152 23.28 -13.08 32.61
CA ASP A 152 23.98 -13.87 33.61
C ASP A 152 25.42 -13.38 33.57
N SER A 153 25.77 -12.56 34.55
CA SER A 153 27.13 -12.27 34.93
C SER A 153 27.72 -13.56 35.49
N GLN A 154 27.94 -14.55 34.63
CA GLN A 154 29.04 -15.48 34.82
C GLN A 154 30.28 -14.78 34.30
N GLU A 155 30.83 -13.96 35.18
CA GLU A 155 32.23 -13.98 35.56
C GLU A 155 33.04 -15.07 34.83
N PHE A 156 33.53 -14.75 33.63
CA PHE A 156 34.67 -15.45 33.04
C PHE A 156 35.94 -14.91 33.72
N GLU A 157 36.05 -15.13 35.03
CA GLU A 157 37.35 -15.11 35.67
C GLU A 157 38.05 -16.42 35.34
N ASN A 158 39.21 -16.27 34.70
CA ASN A 158 40.28 -17.25 34.53
C ASN A 158 40.00 -18.43 33.59
N THR A 159 40.53 -18.34 32.36
CA THR A 159 41.64 -19.22 31.95
C THR A 159 42.31 -18.74 30.66
N THR A 160 43.61 -18.44 30.80
CA THR A 160 44.68 -18.31 29.77
C THR A 160 44.60 -17.20 28.71
N PRO A 161 45.64 -16.35 28.58
CA PRO A 161 45.72 -15.39 27.49
C PRO A 161 45.90 -16.14 26.16
N LEU A 162 45.08 -15.79 25.16
CA LEU A 162 45.27 -16.21 23.78
C LEU A 162 46.65 -15.72 23.31
N VAL A 163 47.61 -16.64 23.20
CA VAL A 163 48.81 -16.43 22.39
C VAL A 163 48.34 -16.34 20.95
N MET A 164 48.23 -15.12 20.43
CA MET A 164 47.99 -14.88 19.01
C MET A 164 49.13 -15.52 18.22
N PRO A 165 48.87 -16.41 17.23
CA PRO A 165 49.92 -16.83 16.32
C PRO A 165 50.36 -15.59 15.53
N GLN A 166 51.66 -15.29 15.56
CA GLN A 166 52.23 -14.24 14.72
C GLN A 166 51.97 -14.60 13.26
N ILE A 167 51.15 -13.78 12.59
CA ILE A 167 50.94 -13.89 11.15
C ILE A 167 52.26 -13.45 10.51
N ALA A 168 52.92 -14.36 9.78
CA ALA A 168 54.14 -14.06 9.04
C ALA A 168 53.91 -12.84 8.14
N THR A 169 54.85 -11.89 8.16
CA THR A 169 54.72 -10.69 7.35
C THR A 169 55.05 -11.01 5.88
N PRO A 170 54.55 -10.24 4.90
CA PRO A 170 54.78 -10.52 3.47
C PRO A 170 56.26 -10.56 3.04
N LYS A 171 57.18 -10.14 3.91
CA LYS A 171 58.64 -10.17 3.70
C LYS A 171 59.22 -11.59 3.83
N ASP A 172 58.54 -12.49 4.53
CA ASP A 172 59.03 -13.85 4.81
C ASP A 172 58.66 -14.88 3.70
N LEU A 173 57.90 -14.46 2.68
CA LEU A 173 57.46 -15.29 1.54
C LEU A 173 58.25 -15.02 0.25
N ALA A 174 59.30 -14.21 0.29
CA ALA A 174 60.06 -13.80 -0.89
C ALA A 174 61.30 -14.67 -1.21
N ASP A 175 61.68 -15.62 -0.33
CA ASP A 175 62.94 -16.38 -0.46
C ASP A 175 62.79 -17.89 -0.76
N THR A 176 61.62 -18.33 -1.25
CA THR A 176 61.50 -19.69 -1.84
C THR A 176 61.58 -19.64 -3.36
N HIS A 177 62.79 -19.36 -3.84
CA HIS A 177 63.23 -19.83 -5.15
C HIS A 177 63.09 -21.37 -5.22
N LEU A 178 62.51 -21.89 -6.31
CA LEU A 178 62.86 -23.12 -7.06
C LEU A 178 61.75 -23.36 -8.11
N LYS A 179 61.90 -22.78 -9.31
CA LYS A 179 62.41 -23.36 -10.57
C LYS A 179 61.42 -24.30 -11.30
N PRO A 180 61.30 -24.14 -12.64
CA PRO A 180 60.23 -24.74 -13.45
C PRO A 180 60.63 -26.11 -14.01
N TRP A 181 59.64 -27.01 -14.17
CA TRP A 181 59.37 -27.83 -15.35
C TRP A 181 57.87 -28.11 -15.40
#